data_AF-A0A1S1P252-F1
#
_entry.id   AF-A0A1S1P252-F1
#
_cell.length_a   1.000
_cell.length_b   1.000
_cell.length_c   1.000
_cell.angle_alpha   90.00
_cell.angle_beta   90.00
_cell.angle_gamma   90.00
#
_symmetry.space_group_name_H-M   'P 1'
#
loop_
_entity.id
_entity.type
_entity.pdbx_description
1 polymer ?
#
loop_
_entity_poly.entity_id
_entity_poly.type
_entity_poly.pdbx_seq_one_letter_code
_entity_poly.pdbx_strand_id
1 'polypeptide(L)'
;MSSHFIRWAILLFALFGASVAALAQGQVPSLPVRIGAIPVLGAAPLFVAEREARLGADGLKPTVTLFDSGPNAAQAEASAR
;
A
#
# COMPACT_ATOMS: atom_id res chain seq x y z
N MET A 1 9.23 17.26 -47.27
CA MET A 1 8.56 17.28 -45.95
C MET A 1 9.35 18.16 -44.98
N SER A 2 8.69 19.13 -44.34
CA SER A 2 9.30 20.10 -43.42
C SER A 2 9.79 19.44 -42.13
N SER A 3 11.05 19.66 -41.76
CA SER A 3 11.71 19.15 -40.54
C SER A 3 11.04 19.63 -39.24
N HIS A 4 10.29 20.73 -39.31
CA HIS A 4 9.54 21.26 -38.17
C HIS A 4 8.35 20.36 -37.81
N PHE A 5 7.71 19.73 -38.80
CA PHE A 5 6.54 18.87 -38.57
C PHE A 5 6.92 17.61 -37.76
N ILE A 6 8.09 17.04 -38.05
CA ILE A 6 8.61 15.84 -37.35
C ILE A 6 8.93 16.16 -35.88
N ARG A 7 9.50 17.33 -35.60
CA ARG A 7 9.83 17.76 -34.22
C ARG A 7 8.58 17.94 -33.38
N TRP A 8 7.53 18.51 -33.97
CA TRP A 8 6.24 18.67 -33.30
C TRP A 8 5.55 17.33 -33.04
N ALA A 9 5.60 16.40 -34.00
CA ALA A 9 5.07 15.05 -33.81
C ALA A 9 5.77 14.31 -32.66
N ILE A 10 7.09 14.44 -32.52
CA ILE A 10 7.86 13.84 -31.42
C ILE A 10 7.48 14.46 -30.07
N LEU A 11 7.31 15.79 -30.00
CA LEU A 11 6.89 16.47 -28.78
C LEU A 11 5.50 16.06 -28.34
N LEU A 12 4.55 15.95 -29.28
CA LEU A 12 3.20 15.50 -28.99
C LEU A 12 3.18 14.05 -28.52
N PHE A 13 3.98 13.18 -29.14
CA PHE A 13 4.09 11.79 -28.73
C PHE A 13 4.71 11.64 -27.33
N ALA A 14 5.75 12.42 -27.02
CA ALA A 14 6.36 12.44 -25.70
C ALA A 14 5.39 12.96 -24.61
N LEU A 15 4.62 14.00 -24.92
CA LEU A 15 3.62 14.56 -24.01
C LEU A 15 2.48 13.56 -23.75
N PHE A 16 2.03 12.85 -24.79
CA PHE A 16 1.01 11.81 -24.66
C PHE A 16 1.53 10.62 -23.84
N GLY A 17 2.77 10.18 -24.08
CA GLY A 17 3.41 9.10 -23.31
C GLY A 17 3.57 9.43 -21.81
N ALA A 18 3.95 10.67 -21.49
CA ALA A 18 4.05 11.13 -20.10
C ALA A 18 2.70 11.16 -19.38
N SER A 19 1.62 11.50 -20.09
CA SER A 19 0.28 11.56 -19.52
C SER A 19 -0.29 10.18 -19.17
N VAL A 20 0.07 9.14 -19.93
CA VAL A 20 -0.35 7.75 -19.65
C VAL A 20 0.41 7.16 -18.45
N ALA A 21 1.69 7.48 -18.30
CA ALA A 21 2.48 7.05 -17.14
C ALA A 21 1.98 7.65 -15.81
N ALA A 22 1.52 8.91 -15.83
CA ALA A 22 0.94 9.57 -14.66
C ALA A 22 -0.39 8.93 -14.21
N LEU A 23 -1.19 8.42 -15.15
CA LEU A 23 -2.45 7.72 -14.86
C LEU A 23 -2.23 6.29 -14.34
N ALA A 24 -1.11 5.66 -14.71
CA ALA A 24 -0.74 4.33 -14.22
C ALA A 24 -0.27 4.33 -12.74
N GLN A 25 0.09 5.50 -12.19
CA GLN A 25 0.32 5.69 -10.76
C GLN A 25 -0.99 5.89 -9.99
N GLY A 26 -2.02 5.12 -10.33
CA GLY A 26 -3.28 5.12 -9.60
C GLY A 26 -2.99 4.99 -8.11
N GLN A 27 -3.40 6.00 -7.33
CA GLN A 27 -3.25 5.99 -5.88
C GLN A 27 -3.96 4.75 -5.35
N VAL A 28 -3.21 3.74 -4.94
CA VAL A 28 -3.80 2.59 -4.26
C VAL A 28 -4.50 3.16 -3.02
N PRO A 29 -5.84 3.08 -2.94
CA PRO A 29 -6.56 3.71 -1.85
C PRO A 29 -6.09 3.08 -0.55
N SER A 30 -5.59 3.92 0.35
CA SER A 30 -5.00 3.42 1.58
C SER A 30 -6.09 2.82 2.46
N LEU A 31 -6.09 1.50 2.64
CA LEU A 31 -7.09 0.77 3.42
C LEU A 31 -6.64 0.72 4.89
N PRO A 32 -7.34 1.36 5.84
CA PRO A 32 -7.03 1.21 7.26
C PRO A 32 -7.32 -0.23 7.71
N VAL A 33 -6.32 -0.87 8.34
CA VAL A 33 -6.44 -2.24 8.85
C VAL A 33 -6.05 -2.24 10.33
N ARG A 34 -6.88 -2.85 11.19
CA ARG A 34 -6.58 -3.05 12.61
C ARG A 34 -6.16 -4.50 12.82
N ILE A 35 -5.00 -4.73 13.41
CA ILE A 35 -4.42 -6.06 13.59
C ILE A 35 -4.16 -6.29 15.08
N GLY A 36 -4.77 -7.32 15.64
CA GLY A 36 -4.43 -7.82 16.97
C GLY A 36 -3.37 -8.91 16.91
N ALA A 37 -2.31 -8.82 17.70
CA ALA A 37 -1.24 -9.81 17.72
C ALA A 37 -0.82 -10.20 19.15
N ILE A 38 -0.55 -11.49 19.34
CA ILE A 38 0.07 -12.03 20.56
C ILE A 38 1.56 -12.23 20.25
N PRO A 39 2.50 -11.70 21.06
CA PRO A 39 3.92 -11.71 20.74
C PRO A 39 4.57 -13.08 20.98
N VAL A 40 4.19 -14.06 20.17
CA VAL A 40 4.80 -15.40 20.09
C VAL A 40 5.60 -15.55 18.80
N LEU A 41 6.48 -16.55 18.71
CA LEU A 41 7.29 -16.81 17.51
C LEU A 41 6.47 -16.93 16.23
N GLY A 42 5.25 -17.49 16.31
CA GLY A 42 4.36 -17.61 15.15
C GLY A 42 3.89 -16.28 14.57
N ALA A 43 3.93 -15.19 15.33
CA ALA A 43 3.57 -13.84 14.86
C ALA A 43 4.75 -13.08 14.23
N ALA A 44 5.96 -13.64 14.22
CA ALA A 44 7.15 -12.99 13.67
C ALA A 44 6.97 -12.44 12.24
N PRO A 45 6.31 -13.13 11.29
CA PRO A 45 6.12 -12.61 9.94
C PRO A 45 5.37 -11.27 9.89
N LEU A 46 4.41 -11.04 10.80
CA LEU A 46 3.66 -9.79 10.88
C LEU A 46 4.60 -8.63 11.21
N PHE A 47 5.45 -8.80 12.22
CA PHE A 47 6.38 -7.75 12.67
C PHE A 47 7.47 -7.45 11.64
N VAL A 48 7.91 -8.45 10.87
CA VAL A 48 8.83 -8.23 9.75
C VAL A 48 8.14 -7.44 8.65
N ALA A 49 6.91 -7.83 8.26
CA ALA A 49 6.16 -7.13 7.22
C ALA A 49 5.82 -5.67 7.60
N GLU A 50 5.53 -5.42 8.89
CA GLU A 50 5.34 -4.07 9.44
C GLU A 50 6.63 -3.24 9.36
N ARG A 51 7.75 -3.79 9.84
CA ARG A 51 9.05 -3.09 9.85
C ARG A 51 9.60 -2.79 8.46
N GLU A 52 9.38 -3.70 7.52
CA GLU A 52 9.78 -3.52 6.12
C GLU A 52 8.78 -2.68 5.32
N ALA A 53 7.72 -2.17 5.97
CA ALA A 53 6.65 -1.39 5.34
C ALA A 53 5.98 -2.09 4.14
N ARG A 54 6.07 -3.42 4.04
CA ARG A 54 5.48 -4.19 2.93
C ARG A 54 3.96 -4.04 2.88
N LEU A 55 3.32 -4.03 4.05
CA LEU A 55 1.89 -3.80 4.17
C LEU A 55 1.48 -2.41 3.62
N GLY A 56 2.33 -1.39 3.82
CA GLY A 56 2.13 -0.06 3.27
C GLY A 56 2.29 0.02 1.75
N ALA A 57 3.24 -0.74 1.18
CA ALA A 57 3.45 -0.83 -0.26
C ALA A 57 2.23 -1.43 -0.99
N ASP A 58 1.49 -2.31 -0.32
CA ASP A 58 0.25 -2.91 -0.83
C ASP A 58 -0.98 -1.99 -0.61
N GLY A 59 -0.78 -0.76 -0.12
CA GLY A 59 -1.84 0.19 0.16
C GLY A 59 -2.58 -0.06 1.47
N LEU A 60 -2.06 -0.88 2.38
CA LEU A 60 -2.65 -1.04 3.72
C LEU A 60 -2.07 0.01 4.69
N LYS A 61 -2.91 0.49 5.61
CA LYS A 61 -2.50 1.30 6.76
C LYS A 61 -2.72 0.48 8.04
N PRO A 62 -1.81 -0.45 8.36
CA PRO A 62 -1.95 -1.31 9.52
C PRO A 62 -1.77 -0.52 10.82
N THR A 63 -2.59 -0.83 11.81
CA THR A 63 -2.40 -0.45 13.21
C THR A 63 -2.34 -1.74 14.02
N VAL A 64 -1.16 -2.03 14.58
CA VAL A 64 -0.93 -3.26 15.35
C VAL A 64 -1.15 -2.99 16.84
N THR A 65 -2.03 -3.78 17.45
CA THR A 65 -2.26 -3.80 18.90
C THR A 65 -1.77 -5.13 19.46
N LEU A 66 -0.93 -5.07 20.49
CA LEU A 66 -0.43 -6.26 21.16
C LEU A 66 -1.37 -6.71 22.27
N PHE A 67 -1.52 -8.03 22.41
CA PHE A 67 -2.31 -8.67 23.44
C PHE A 67 -1.47 -9.71 24.18
N ASP A 68 -1.63 -9.79 25.49
CA ASP A 68 -0.94 -10.79 26.32
C ASP A 68 -1.49 -12.21 26.14
N SER A 69 -2.72 -12.35 25.63
CA SER A 69 -3.38 -13.64 25.49
C SER A 69 -4.45 -13.66 24.40
N GLY A 70 -4.77 -14.87 23.93
CA GLY A 70 -5.85 -15.11 22.96
C GLY A 70 -7.22 -14.64 23.44
N PRO A 71 -7.65 -14.91 24.68
CA PRO A 71 -8.91 -14.41 25.20
C PRO A 71 -9.04 -12.89 25.18
N ASN A 72 -7.95 -12.15 25.43
CA ASN A 72 -7.96 -10.69 25.38
C ASN A 72 -8.12 -10.18 23.94
N ALA A 73 -7.43 -10.81 22.99
CA ALA A 73 -7.55 -10.48 21.56
C ALA A 73 -8.97 -10.75 21.04
N ALA A 74 -9.56 -11.91 21.36
CA ALA A 74 -10.90 -12.29 20.95
C ALA A 74 -11.98 -11.35 21.52
N GLN A 75 -11.83 -10.92 22.79
CA GLN A 75 -12.72 -9.94 23.41
C GLN A 75 -12.61 -8.55 22.75
N ALA A 76 -11.40 -8.12 22.42
CA ALA A 76 -11.18 -6.86 21.74
C ALA A 76 -11.81 -6.85 20.34
N GLU A 77 -11.74 -7.96 19.61
CA GLU A 77 -12.42 -8.10 18.32
C GLU A 77 -13.94 -8.08 18.47
N ALA A 78 -14.48 -8.86 19.42
CA ALA A 78 -15.91 -8.90 19.69
C ALA A 78 -16.49 -7.53 20.11
N SER A 79 -15.68 -6.71 20.80
CA SER A 79 -16.06 -5.36 21.23
C SER A 79 -15.86 -4.29 20.15
N ALA A 80 -15.10 -4.60 19.08
CA ALA A 80 -14.77 -3.67 18.01
C ALA A 80 -15.75 -3.73 16.81
N ARG A 81 -16.66 -4.72 16.81
CA ARG A 81 -17.76 -4.86 15.84
C ARG A 81 -19.00 -4.10 16.30
#